data_AF-A0A1G4ECT1-F1
#
_entry.id   AF-A0A1G4ECT1-F1
#
_cell.length_a   1.000
_cell.length_b   1.000
_cell.length_c   1.000
_cell.angle_alpha   90.00
_cell.angle_beta   90.00
_cell.angle_gamma   90.00
#
_symmetry.space_group_name_H-M   'P 1'
#
loop_
_entity.id
_entity.type
_entity.pdbx_description
1 polymer ?
#
loop_
_entity_poly.entity_id
_entity_poly.type
_entity_poly.pdbx_seq_one_letter_code
_entity_poly.pdbx_strand_id
1 'polypeptide(L)'
;MSFPSEEFYKKLDKELPHNILIYKKYCVNVDSLESDSRYMETCYKVVRFLTVNEYENNKKISCNHCKLLNYWIFDQIKRISEKDTTKIYVAYPYIGFVMNNIMDKFYGSNKSQCTFDYNVPHDPYWKTKKEFYEYCLDYNEINEKKHLTDYECKKYRDYLKTKTDLLANFKEILTGNKYKKCSNSDGETGACDTSVILDELSKINDTSEARNDLTDESSKLFLGLSKKNTATAASVAGVSLLGLTLFKVKKNFIYQFEYQIGLLILCYH
;
A
#
# COMPACT_ATOMS: atom_id res chain seq x y z
N MET A 1 -9.85 -1.03 8.08
CA MET A 1 -9.79 -0.09 6.95
C MET A 1 -8.69 -0.50 5.98
N SER A 2 -8.93 -0.34 4.68
CA SER A 2 -7.94 -0.63 3.63
C SER A 2 -7.01 0.55 3.44
N PHE A 3 -5.78 0.29 3.01
CA PHE A 3 -4.89 1.33 2.55
C PHE A 3 -5.35 1.93 1.20
N PRO A 4 -5.06 3.22 0.90
CA PRO A 4 -5.39 3.84 -0.39
C PRO A 4 -4.97 3.01 -1.62
N SER A 5 -3.79 2.40 -1.59
CA SER A 5 -3.30 1.51 -2.65
C SER A 5 -4.16 0.25 -2.80
N GLU A 6 -4.63 -0.33 -1.70
CA GLU A 6 -5.56 -1.46 -1.71
C GLU A 6 -6.93 -1.05 -2.26
N GLU A 7 -7.42 0.14 -1.92
CA GLU A 7 -8.66 0.68 -2.49
C GLU A 7 -8.55 0.91 -4.00
N PHE A 8 -7.39 1.39 -4.46
CA PHE A 8 -7.07 1.50 -5.87
C PHE A 8 -7.15 0.13 -6.58
N TYR A 9 -6.50 -0.90 -6.04
CA TYR A 9 -6.57 -2.25 -6.61
C TYR A 9 -7.98 -2.84 -6.57
N LYS A 10 -8.75 -2.62 -5.50
CA LYS A 10 -10.17 -3.02 -5.45
C LYS A 10 -11.00 -2.42 -6.58
N LYS A 11 -10.71 -1.19 -7.02
CA LYS A 11 -11.40 -0.56 -8.16
C LYS A 11 -11.07 -1.28 -9.48
N LEU A 12 -9.81 -1.68 -9.66
CA LEU A 12 -9.32 -2.40 -10.83
C LEU A 12 -9.83 -3.85 -10.88
N ASP A 13 -9.81 -4.54 -9.74
CA ASP A 13 -10.19 -5.94 -9.62
C ASP A 13 -11.71 -6.15 -9.54
N LYS A 14 -12.49 -5.07 -9.36
CA LYS A 14 -13.94 -5.14 -9.29
C LYS A 14 -14.53 -5.83 -10.52
N GLU A 15 -15.41 -6.78 -10.24
CA GLU A 15 -16.11 -7.60 -11.22
C GLU A 15 -16.73 -6.78 -12.35
N LEU A 16 -16.67 -7.35 -13.55
CA LEU A 16 -17.23 -6.73 -14.74
C LEU A 16 -18.77 -6.75 -14.67
N PRO A 17 -19.44 -5.67 -15.07
CA PRO A 17 -20.89 -5.66 -15.17
C PRO A 17 -21.36 -6.61 -16.28
N HIS A 18 -22.61 -7.08 -16.20
CA HIS A 18 -23.20 -7.97 -17.22
C HIS A 18 -23.14 -7.40 -18.65
N ASN A 19 -23.20 -6.08 -18.83
CA ASN A 19 -23.08 -5.46 -20.15
C ASN A 19 -21.62 -5.20 -20.55
N ILE A 20 -20.90 -6.27 -20.92
CA ILE A 20 -19.49 -6.24 -21.34
C ILE A 20 -19.32 -5.67 -22.75
N LEU A 21 -20.39 -5.60 -23.56
CA LEU A 21 -20.35 -5.15 -24.96
C LEU A 21 -19.77 -3.74 -25.12
N ILE A 22 -19.99 -2.87 -24.13
CA ILE A 22 -19.45 -1.51 -24.12
C ILE A 22 -17.91 -1.52 -24.10
N TYR A 23 -17.29 -2.48 -23.41
CA TYR A 23 -15.85 -2.62 -23.34
C TYR A 23 -15.27 -3.39 -24.53
N LYS A 24 -16.03 -4.37 -25.06
CA LYS A 24 -15.63 -5.19 -26.22
C LYS A 24 -15.18 -4.35 -27.42
N LYS A 25 -15.88 -3.25 -27.73
CA LYS A 25 -15.53 -2.37 -28.85
C LYS A 25 -14.15 -1.71 -28.75
N TYR A 26 -13.59 -1.61 -27.55
CA TYR A 26 -12.24 -1.04 -27.33
C TYR A 26 -11.15 -2.11 -27.33
N CYS A 27 -11.50 -3.37 -27.06
CA CYS A 27 -10.58 -4.48 -26.92
C CYS A 27 -10.45 -5.33 -28.19
N VAL A 28 -10.91 -4.85 -29.35
CA VAL A 28 -10.91 -5.62 -30.61
C VAL A 28 -9.52 -6.13 -30.99
N ASN A 29 -8.48 -5.33 -30.75
CA ASN A 29 -7.10 -5.75 -31.05
C ASN A 29 -6.52 -6.71 -30.01
N VAL A 30 -7.17 -6.88 -28.85
CA VAL A 30 -6.77 -7.87 -27.84
C VAL A 30 -7.38 -9.23 -28.18
N ASP A 31 -8.48 -9.25 -28.97
CA ASP A 31 -9.12 -10.48 -29.45
C ASP A 31 -8.14 -11.35 -30.25
N SER A 32 -7.17 -10.75 -30.96
CA SER A 32 -6.14 -11.51 -31.67
C SER A 32 -5.16 -12.28 -30.74
N LEU A 33 -5.21 -12.08 -29.43
CA LEU A 33 -4.47 -12.87 -28.44
C LEU A 33 -5.21 -14.16 -28.00
N GLU A 34 -6.35 -14.46 -28.65
CA GLU A 34 -7.44 -15.46 -28.48
C GLU A 34 -7.15 -16.84 -27.83
N SER A 35 -5.92 -17.15 -27.47
CA SER A 35 -5.54 -18.34 -26.70
C SER A 35 -6.00 -18.33 -25.23
N ASP A 36 -6.29 -17.15 -24.64
CA ASP A 36 -6.66 -17.02 -23.24
C ASP A 36 -7.62 -15.85 -22.97
N SER A 37 -8.84 -16.17 -22.54
CA SER A 37 -9.90 -15.18 -22.27
C SER A 37 -9.55 -14.20 -21.16
N ARG A 38 -8.57 -14.51 -20.30
CA ARG A 38 -8.10 -13.63 -19.23
C ARG A 38 -7.43 -12.36 -19.79
N TYR A 39 -6.88 -12.39 -21.00
CA TYR A 39 -6.38 -11.17 -21.67
C TYR A 39 -7.52 -10.20 -21.97
N MET A 40 -8.64 -10.72 -22.48
CA MET A 40 -9.84 -9.93 -22.75
C MET A 40 -10.46 -9.39 -21.46
N GLU A 41 -10.53 -10.20 -20.41
CA GLU A 41 -10.99 -9.76 -19.09
C GLU A 41 -10.13 -8.61 -18.54
N THR A 42 -8.81 -8.74 -18.64
CA THR A 42 -7.86 -7.68 -18.24
C THR A 42 -8.10 -6.40 -19.04
N CYS A 43 -8.28 -6.52 -20.36
CA CYS A 43 -8.61 -5.38 -21.21
C CYS A 43 -9.91 -4.69 -20.78
N TYR A 44 -10.97 -5.46 -20.51
CA TYR A 44 -12.25 -4.91 -20.04
C TYR A 44 -12.12 -4.18 -18.71
N LYS A 45 -11.34 -4.72 -17.76
CA LYS A 45 -11.08 -4.08 -16.48
C LYS A 45 -10.35 -2.74 -16.64
N VAL A 46 -9.34 -2.67 -17.51
CA VAL A 46 -8.63 -1.42 -17.85
C VAL A 46 -9.58 -0.39 -18.46
N VAL A 47 -10.36 -0.77 -19.48
CA VAL A 47 -11.31 0.14 -20.14
C VAL A 47 -12.36 0.64 -19.14
N ARG A 48 -12.90 -0.25 -18.31
CA ARG A 48 -13.86 0.12 -17.26
C ARG A 48 -13.25 1.11 -16.29
N PHE A 49 -12.06 0.83 -15.76
CA PHE A 49 -11.40 1.73 -14.81
C PHE A 49 -11.21 3.13 -15.42
N LEU A 50 -10.66 3.21 -16.64
CA LEU A 50 -10.40 4.47 -17.31
C LEU A 50 -11.68 5.23 -17.66
N THR A 51 -12.75 4.56 -18.09
CA THR A 51 -14.02 5.22 -18.44
C THR A 51 -14.78 5.71 -17.20
N VAL A 52 -14.80 4.92 -16.12
CA VAL A 52 -15.40 5.34 -14.85
C VAL A 52 -14.62 6.49 -14.23
N ASN A 53 -13.29 6.39 -14.21
CA ASN A 53 -12.44 7.44 -13.65
C ASN A 53 -12.57 8.75 -14.44
N GLU A 54 -12.77 8.68 -15.75
CA GLU A 54 -12.97 9.87 -16.57
C GLU A 54 -14.19 10.67 -16.09
N TYR A 55 -15.30 9.97 -15.86
CA TYR A 55 -16.55 10.53 -15.38
C TYR A 55 -16.45 11.03 -13.94
N GLU A 56 -15.91 10.22 -13.04
CA GLU A 56 -15.88 10.51 -11.60
C GLU A 56 -14.81 11.54 -11.19
N ASN A 57 -13.68 11.59 -11.90
CA ASN A 57 -12.51 12.40 -11.52
C ASN A 57 -12.19 13.50 -12.53
N ASN A 58 -13.19 13.98 -13.28
CA ASN A 58 -13.07 15.10 -14.22
C ASN A 58 -11.88 14.95 -15.17
N LYS A 59 -11.74 13.76 -15.79
CA LYS A 59 -10.65 13.45 -16.74
C LYS A 59 -9.25 13.59 -16.13
N LYS A 60 -9.07 13.29 -14.85
CA LYS A 60 -7.76 13.28 -14.19
C LYS A 60 -7.43 11.90 -13.64
N ILE A 61 -6.21 11.46 -13.89
CA ILE A 61 -5.57 10.31 -13.23
C ILE A 61 -4.28 10.86 -12.64
N SER A 62 -4.10 10.71 -11.34
CA SER A 62 -2.87 11.15 -10.69
C SER A 62 -1.69 10.31 -11.15
N CYS A 63 -0.49 10.86 -11.06
CA CYS A 63 0.68 10.17 -11.57
C CYS A 63 0.95 8.84 -10.83
N ASN A 64 0.80 8.76 -9.50
CA ASN A 64 0.97 7.49 -8.78
C ASN A 64 -0.06 6.45 -9.22
N HIS A 65 -1.33 6.81 -9.34
CA HIS A 65 -2.36 5.90 -9.86
C HIS A 65 -2.06 5.43 -11.27
N CYS A 66 -1.53 6.31 -12.12
CA CYS A 66 -1.13 5.91 -13.48
C CYS A 66 0.01 4.89 -13.45
N LYS A 67 1.01 5.10 -12.60
CA LYS A 67 2.14 4.17 -12.46
C LYS A 67 1.69 2.83 -11.91
N LEU A 68 0.85 2.81 -10.88
CA LEU A 68 0.28 1.58 -10.35
C LEU A 68 -0.63 0.86 -11.35
N LEU A 69 -1.38 1.59 -12.20
CA LEU A 69 -2.14 0.98 -13.29
C LEU A 69 -1.21 0.22 -14.25
N ASN A 70 -0.09 0.82 -14.66
CA ASN A 70 0.89 0.16 -15.54
C ASN A 70 1.48 -1.11 -14.92
N TYR A 71 1.83 -1.07 -13.62
CA TYR A 71 2.35 -2.24 -12.91
C TYR A 71 1.28 -3.31 -12.67
N TRP A 72 0.04 -2.92 -12.39
CA TRP A 72 -1.08 -3.85 -12.25
C TRP A 72 -1.32 -4.57 -13.58
N ILE A 73 -1.39 -3.86 -14.71
CA ILE A 73 -1.55 -4.47 -16.04
C ILE A 73 -0.42 -5.46 -16.29
N PHE A 74 0.83 -5.09 -16.00
CA PHE A 74 1.97 -5.96 -16.21
C PHE A 74 1.90 -7.24 -15.36
N ASP A 75 1.50 -7.12 -14.10
CA ASP A 75 1.34 -8.24 -13.17
C ASP A 75 0.23 -9.20 -13.65
N GLN A 76 -0.89 -8.67 -14.14
CA GLN A 76 -1.97 -9.46 -14.76
C GLN A 76 -1.45 -10.24 -15.98
N ILE A 77 -0.81 -9.55 -16.92
CA ILE A 77 -0.25 -10.17 -18.14
C ILE A 77 0.78 -11.23 -17.78
N LYS A 78 1.68 -10.95 -16.84
CA LYS A 78 2.70 -11.91 -16.39
C LYS A 78 2.08 -13.18 -15.79
N ARG A 79 0.98 -13.05 -15.04
CA ARG A 79 0.25 -14.18 -14.47
C ARG A 79 -0.43 -15.02 -15.56
N ILE A 80 -1.07 -14.38 -16.53
CA ILE A 80 -1.75 -15.05 -17.65
C ILE A 80 -0.73 -15.78 -18.54
N SER A 81 0.38 -15.14 -18.84
CA SER A 81 1.48 -15.69 -19.65
C SER A 81 2.30 -16.77 -18.94
N GLU A 82 2.01 -17.10 -17.68
CA GLU A 82 2.80 -18.05 -16.87
C GLU A 82 4.31 -17.71 -16.84
N LYS A 83 4.63 -16.40 -16.85
CA LYS A 83 5.99 -15.85 -16.93
C LYS A 83 6.73 -16.11 -18.27
N ASP A 84 6.06 -16.59 -19.31
CA ASP A 84 6.60 -16.66 -20.67
C ASP A 84 6.86 -15.24 -21.20
N THR A 85 8.14 -14.91 -21.38
CA THR A 85 8.58 -13.57 -21.80
C THR A 85 8.09 -13.22 -23.20
N THR A 86 8.00 -14.19 -24.12
CA THR A 86 7.51 -13.96 -25.48
C THR A 86 6.04 -13.57 -25.44
N LYS A 87 5.22 -14.33 -24.71
CA LYS A 87 3.79 -14.01 -24.54
C LYS A 87 3.58 -12.65 -23.87
N ILE A 88 4.38 -12.33 -22.84
CA ILE A 88 4.34 -11.02 -22.17
C ILE A 88 4.64 -9.88 -23.14
N TYR A 89 5.74 -9.97 -23.90
CA TYR A 89 6.16 -8.93 -24.84
C TYR A 89 5.19 -8.77 -26.00
N VAL A 90 4.42 -9.81 -26.35
CA VAL A 90 3.33 -9.71 -27.32
C VAL A 90 2.09 -9.08 -26.68
N ALA A 91 1.62 -9.58 -25.53
CA ALA A 91 0.33 -9.19 -24.97
C ALA A 91 0.32 -7.79 -24.33
N TYR A 92 1.39 -7.39 -23.64
CA TYR A 92 1.43 -6.12 -22.90
C TYR A 92 1.24 -4.89 -23.83
N PRO A 93 1.91 -4.79 -25.00
CA PRO A 93 1.67 -3.69 -25.94
C PRO A 93 0.24 -3.58 -26.48
N TYR A 94 -0.48 -4.68 -26.64
CA TYR A 94 -1.89 -4.65 -27.08
C TYR A 94 -2.78 -3.95 -26.04
N ILE A 95 -2.59 -4.23 -24.75
CA ILE A 95 -3.30 -3.49 -23.69
C ILE A 95 -2.88 -2.02 -23.69
N GLY A 96 -1.61 -1.73 -23.93
CA GLY A 96 -1.11 -0.36 -24.08
C GLY A 96 -1.78 0.41 -25.20
N PHE A 97 -1.99 -0.22 -26.36
CA PHE A 97 -2.74 0.36 -27.48
C PHE A 97 -4.18 0.70 -27.08
N VAL A 98 -4.86 -0.19 -26.36
CA VAL A 98 -6.22 0.07 -25.86
C VAL A 98 -6.23 1.24 -24.88
N MET A 99 -5.30 1.26 -23.92
CA MET A 99 -5.19 2.33 -22.94
C MET A 99 -4.98 3.69 -23.64
N ASN A 100 -4.05 3.79 -24.58
CA ASN A 100 -3.80 5.03 -25.32
C ASN A 100 -5.04 5.51 -26.08
N ASN A 101 -5.76 4.61 -26.77
CA ASN A 101 -7.00 4.98 -27.46
C ASN A 101 -8.07 5.54 -26.51
N ILE A 102 -8.18 4.99 -25.30
CA ILE A 102 -9.11 5.49 -24.28
C ILE A 102 -8.65 6.86 -23.76
N MET A 103 -7.35 7.02 -23.51
CA MET A 103 -6.77 8.30 -23.07
C MET A 103 -7.04 9.40 -24.10
N ASP A 104 -6.74 9.13 -25.38
CA ASP A 104 -6.95 10.09 -26.47
C ASP A 104 -8.43 10.45 -26.64
N LYS A 105 -9.31 9.45 -26.54
CA LYS A 105 -10.75 9.64 -26.76
C LYS A 105 -11.45 10.39 -25.63
N PHE A 106 -11.08 10.14 -24.38
CA PHE A 106 -11.87 10.57 -23.22
C PHE A 106 -11.17 11.62 -22.36
N TYR A 107 -9.85 11.59 -22.26
CA TYR A 107 -9.12 12.47 -21.36
C TYR A 107 -8.63 13.75 -22.06
N GLY A 108 -8.37 13.68 -23.37
CA GLY A 108 -7.89 14.80 -24.18
C GLY A 108 -6.43 15.18 -23.87
N SER A 109 -5.76 15.81 -24.82
CA SER A 109 -4.30 16.06 -24.81
C SER A 109 -3.78 16.91 -23.64
N ASN A 110 -4.64 17.70 -23.00
CA ASN A 110 -4.22 18.75 -22.05
C ASN A 110 -4.56 18.45 -20.58
N LYS A 111 -5.27 17.35 -20.27
CA LYS A 111 -5.84 17.13 -18.93
C LYS A 111 -5.34 15.87 -18.20
N SER A 112 -4.79 14.89 -18.91
CA SER A 112 -4.23 13.68 -18.31
C SER A 112 -2.86 13.35 -18.86
N GLN A 113 -1.89 13.20 -17.96
CA GLN A 113 -0.52 12.77 -18.29
C GLN A 113 -0.34 11.25 -18.14
N CYS A 114 -1.43 10.50 -17.91
CA CYS A 114 -1.29 9.08 -17.67
C CYS A 114 -0.89 8.34 -18.96
N THR A 115 0.40 7.98 -19.03
CA THR A 115 1.02 7.36 -20.20
C THR A 115 1.29 5.88 -19.93
N PHE A 116 1.00 5.03 -20.91
CA PHE A 116 1.38 3.62 -20.84
C PHE A 116 2.89 3.46 -20.94
N ASP A 117 3.49 2.73 -20.00
CA ASP A 117 4.93 2.56 -19.88
C ASP A 117 5.35 1.23 -20.52
N TYR A 118 5.64 1.28 -21.82
CA TYR A 118 6.08 0.12 -22.60
C TYR A 118 7.40 -0.50 -22.10
N ASN A 119 8.15 0.16 -21.22
CA ASN A 119 9.41 -0.36 -20.70
C ASN A 119 9.24 -1.21 -19.44
N VAL A 120 8.05 -1.26 -18.83
CA VAL A 120 7.81 -2.07 -17.61
C VAL A 120 8.23 -3.54 -17.78
N PRO A 121 7.96 -4.23 -18.91
CA PRO A 121 8.41 -5.60 -19.13
C PRO A 121 9.94 -5.79 -19.12
N HIS A 122 10.69 -4.72 -19.38
CA HIS A 122 12.16 -4.73 -19.45
C HIS A 122 12.82 -4.20 -18.16
N ASP A 123 12.03 -3.75 -17.19
CA ASP A 123 12.51 -3.11 -15.98
C ASP A 123 12.73 -4.15 -14.86
N PRO A 124 13.97 -4.49 -14.51
CA PRO A 124 14.23 -5.49 -13.45
C PRO A 124 13.73 -5.02 -12.07
N TYR A 125 13.53 -3.71 -11.88
CA TYR A 125 13.10 -3.11 -10.62
C TYR A 125 11.59 -2.75 -10.61
N TRP A 126 10.79 -3.26 -11.54
CA TRP A 126 9.37 -2.92 -11.63
C TRP A 126 8.61 -3.19 -10.32
N LYS A 127 8.96 -4.26 -9.58
CA LYS A 127 8.34 -4.58 -8.29
C LYS A 127 8.71 -3.57 -7.21
N THR A 128 9.99 -3.25 -7.08
CA THR A 128 10.49 -2.22 -6.17
C THR A 128 9.80 -0.88 -6.44
N LYS A 129 9.62 -0.52 -7.71
CA LYS A 129 8.93 0.70 -8.13
C LYS A 129 7.42 0.64 -7.86
N LYS A 130 6.78 -0.51 -8.07
CA LYS A 130 5.38 -0.75 -7.68
C LYS A 130 5.20 -0.53 -6.17
N GLU A 131 5.99 -1.20 -5.35
CA GLU A 131 5.93 -1.05 -3.89
C GLU A 131 6.24 0.37 -3.41
N PHE A 132 7.15 1.08 -4.09
CA PHE A 132 7.42 2.50 -3.83
C PHE A 132 6.18 3.36 -4.06
N TYR A 133 5.48 3.21 -5.19
CA TYR A 133 4.27 3.99 -5.44
C TYR A 133 3.09 3.60 -4.55
N GLU A 134 2.97 2.33 -4.15
CA GLU A 134 2.01 1.90 -3.13
C GLU A 134 2.30 2.61 -1.81
N TYR A 135 3.56 2.60 -1.37
CA TYR A 135 3.97 3.31 -0.16
C TYR A 135 3.71 4.82 -0.26
N CYS A 136 3.96 5.45 -1.41
CA CYS A 136 3.66 6.87 -1.61
C CYS A 136 2.15 7.18 -1.50
N LEU A 137 1.27 6.32 -2.02
CA LEU A 137 -0.18 6.50 -1.85
C LEU A 137 -0.61 6.33 -0.39
N ASP A 138 0.02 5.40 0.33
CA ASP A 138 -0.37 5.04 1.69
C ASP A 138 0.35 5.89 2.76
N TYR A 139 1.33 6.70 2.35
CA TYR A 139 2.27 7.37 3.25
C TYR A 139 1.58 8.23 4.30
N ASN A 140 0.57 9.03 3.94
CA ASN A 140 -0.11 9.89 4.90
C ASN A 140 -0.78 9.07 6.01
N GLU A 141 -1.53 8.04 5.63
CA GLU A 141 -2.22 7.16 6.58
C GLU A 141 -1.21 6.43 7.48
N ILE A 142 -0.11 5.95 6.90
CA ILE A 142 0.97 5.30 7.65
C ILE A 142 1.64 6.29 8.60
N ASN A 143 2.00 7.49 8.13
CA ASN A 143 2.76 8.46 8.90
C ASN A 143 1.97 8.99 10.11
N GLU A 144 0.65 9.16 9.97
CA GLU A 144 -0.24 9.54 11.06
C GLU A 144 -0.36 8.44 12.12
N LYS A 145 -0.37 7.16 11.72
CA LYS A 145 -0.77 6.04 12.59
C LYS A 145 0.39 5.14 13.04
N LYS A 146 1.57 5.20 12.41
CA LYS A 146 2.73 4.32 12.70
C LYS A 146 3.27 4.46 14.13
N HIS A 147 3.05 5.61 14.76
CA HIS A 147 3.48 5.90 16.13
C HIS A 147 2.52 5.38 17.21
N LEU A 148 1.32 4.92 16.82
CA LEU A 148 0.32 4.42 17.76
C LEU A 148 0.71 3.02 18.26
N THR A 149 0.63 2.82 19.57
CA THR A 149 1.12 1.60 20.24
C THR A 149 0.09 0.46 20.28
N ASP A 150 -1.17 0.75 19.98
CA ASP A 150 -2.25 -0.22 20.04
C ASP A 150 -2.07 -1.36 19.05
N TYR A 151 -2.55 -2.53 19.45
CA TYR A 151 -2.38 -3.76 18.67
C TYR A 151 -3.01 -3.66 17.28
N GLU A 152 -4.16 -3.01 17.17
CA GLU A 152 -4.88 -2.84 15.89
C GLU A 152 -4.14 -1.91 14.91
N CYS A 153 -3.34 -0.98 15.43
CA CYS A 153 -2.47 -0.11 14.64
C CYS A 153 -1.17 -0.79 14.20
N LYS A 154 -0.92 -2.05 14.60
CA LYS A 154 0.29 -2.81 14.21
C LYS A 154 0.50 -2.83 12.70
N LYS A 155 -0.58 -2.89 11.89
CA LYS A 155 -0.48 -2.87 10.43
C LYS A 155 0.23 -1.63 9.87
N TYR A 156 0.07 -0.46 10.50
CA TYR A 156 0.70 0.79 10.05
C TYR A 156 2.19 0.80 10.40
N ARG A 157 2.54 0.37 11.63
CA ARG A 157 3.93 0.25 12.09
C ARG A 157 4.74 -0.78 11.29
N ASP A 158 4.11 -1.91 10.95
CA ASP A 158 4.76 -2.99 10.23
C ASP A 158 4.64 -2.86 8.70
N TYR A 159 3.91 -1.86 8.20
CA TYR A 159 3.62 -1.69 6.77
C TYR A 159 4.88 -1.75 5.91
N LEU A 160 5.92 -0.98 6.25
CA LEU A 160 7.11 -0.93 5.40
C LEU A 160 7.86 -2.27 5.37
N LYS A 161 7.76 -3.08 6.43
CA LYS A 161 8.34 -4.43 6.47
C LYS A 161 7.66 -5.38 5.49
N THR A 162 6.43 -5.08 5.08
CA THR A 162 5.72 -5.87 4.05
C THR A 162 6.15 -5.49 2.62
N LYS A 163 6.94 -4.42 2.44
CA LYS A 163 7.46 -3.95 1.14
C LYS A 163 8.88 -4.48 0.92
N THR A 164 8.97 -5.79 0.72
CA THR A 164 10.26 -6.50 0.70
C THR A 164 11.10 -6.14 -0.52
N ASP A 165 10.49 -5.97 -1.70
CA ASP A 165 11.23 -5.63 -2.92
C ASP A 165 11.76 -4.18 -2.86
N LEU A 166 11.04 -3.28 -2.19
CA LEU A 166 11.43 -1.90 -1.89
C LEU A 166 12.59 -1.87 -0.91
N LEU A 167 12.46 -2.52 0.25
CA LEU A 167 13.54 -2.54 1.26
C LEU A 167 14.83 -3.15 0.71
N ALA A 168 14.74 -4.16 -0.17
CA ALA A 168 15.92 -4.77 -0.76
C ALA A 168 16.62 -3.89 -1.82
N ASN A 169 15.88 -3.07 -2.57
CA ASN A 169 16.42 -2.41 -3.78
C ASN A 169 16.16 -0.89 -3.85
N PHE A 170 15.75 -0.23 -2.76
CA PHE A 170 15.42 1.20 -2.79
C PHE A 170 16.62 2.05 -3.23
N LYS A 171 17.84 1.71 -2.83
CA LYS A 171 19.05 2.46 -3.24
C LYS A 171 19.18 2.51 -4.76
N GLU A 172 18.93 1.40 -5.45
CA GLU A 172 19.02 1.30 -6.91
C GLU A 172 18.03 2.22 -7.63
N ILE A 173 16.81 2.33 -7.11
CA ILE A 173 15.78 3.16 -7.72
C ILE A 173 15.83 4.64 -7.28
N LEU A 174 16.38 4.95 -6.10
CA LEU A 174 16.34 6.30 -5.52
C LEU A 174 17.62 7.12 -5.70
N THR A 175 18.80 6.49 -5.87
CA THR A 175 20.09 7.21 -5.97
C THR A 175 20.53 7.47 -7.42
N GLY A 176 19.89 6.86 -8.40
CA GLY A 176 20.39 6.80 -9.78
C GLY A 176 20.01 7.93 -10.74
N ASN A 177 19.31 9.00 -10.34
CA ASN A 177 18.74 10.04 -11.24
C ASN A 177 17.89 9.50 -12.44
N LYS A 178 17.62 8.19 -12.51
CA LYS A 178 16.93 7.50 -13.61
C LYS A 178 15.42 7.37 -13.40
N TYR A 179 14.91 7.83 -12.27
CA TYR A 179 13.50 7.75 -11.95
C TYR A 179 12.78 9.06 -12.25
N LYS A 180 12.00 9.08 -13.33
CA LYS A 180 11.05 10.18 -13.59
C LYS A 180 9.95 10.11 -12.53
N LYS A 181 10.12 10.90 -11.47
CA LYS A 181 9.13 11.04 -10.40
C LYS A 181 7.81 11.58 -10.93
N CYS A 182 6.75 11.20 -10.26
CA CYS A 182 5.54 12.00 -10.21
C CYS A 182 5.88 13.33 -9.55
N SER A 183 5.68 14.43 -10.27
CA SER A 183 5.89 15.77 -9.72
C SER A 183 4.78 16.05 -8.70
N ASN A 184 5.13 16.62 -7.55
CA ASN A 184 4.17 17.02 -6.49
C ASN A 184 3.12 18.05 -6.98
N SER A 185 3.24 18.55 -8.22
CA SER A 185 2.32 19.50 -8.85
C SER A 185 0.94 18.94 -9.17
N ASP A 186 0.73 17.61 -9.09
CA ASP A 186 -0.52 16.95 -9.49
C ASP A 186 -1.59 16.93 -8.38
N GLY A 187 -1.36 17.61 -7.26
CA GLY A 187 -2.27 17.63 -6.10
C GLY A 187 -2.16 16.41 -5.20
N GLU A 188 -1.22 15.50 -5.48
CA GLU A 188 -0.76 14.50 -4.51
C GLU A 188 0.10 15.23 -3.47
N THR A 189 -0.38 15.25 -2.22
CA THR A 189 0.31 15.84 -1.07
C THR A 189 1.78 15.41 -1.04
N GLY A 190 2.70 16.28 -0.61
CA GLY A 190 4.17 16.12 -0.63
C GLY A 190 4.78 14.92 0.14
N ALA A 191 3.97 13.90 0.41
CA ALA A 191 4.26 12.62 1.01
C ALA A 191 5.22 11.71 0.21
N CYS A 192 5.38 11.95 -1.10
CA CYS A 192 6.29 11.17 -1.95
C CYS A 192 7.62 11.90 -2.22
N ASP A 193 8.10 12.72 -1.27
CA ASP A 193 9.45 13.25 -1.34
C ASP A 193 10.45 12.12 -1.13
N THR A 194 11.10 11.76 -2.23
CA THR A 194 12.06 10.65 -2.29
C THR A 194 13.28 10.85 -1.41
N SER A 195 13.63 12.10 -1.06
CA SER A 195 14.70 12.35 -0.08
C SER A 195 14.27 11.90 1.32
N VAL A 196 13.05 12.27 1.73
CA VAL A 196 12.43 11.86 3.00
C VAL A 196 12.27 10.34 3.05
N ILE A 197 11.76 9.74 1.97
CA ILE A 197 11.56 8.28 1.87
C ILE A 197 12.92 7.55 1.89
N LEU A 198 13.94 8.07 1.20
CA LEU A 198 15.28 7.48 1.21
C LEU A 198 15.89 7.49 2.61
N ASP A 199 15.73 8.58 3.36
CA ASP A 199 16.19 8.69 4.74
C ASP A 199 15.44 7.73 5.67
N GLU A 200 14.12 7.59 5.51
CA GLU A 200 13.30 6.66 6.28
C GLU A 200 13.68 5.19 6.01
N LEU A 201 13.85 4.84 4.73
CA LEU A 201 14.24 3.48 4.31
C LEU A 201 15.67 3.14 4.76
N SER A 202 16.60 4.09 4.69
CA SER A 202 17.99 3.88 5.13
C SER A 202 18.07 3.55 6.62
N LYS A 203 17.34 4.30 7.47
CA LYS A 203 17.29 4.04 8.91
C LYS A 203 16.78 2.63 9.23
N ILE A 204 15.79 2.16 8.48
CA ILE A 204 15.21 0.83 8.70
C ILE A 204 16.19 -0.26 8.30
N ASN A 205 16.87 -0.10 7.16
CA ASN A 205 17.87 -1.06 6.70
C ASN A 205 19.01 -1.22 7.72
N ASP A 206 19.55 -0.11 8.22
CA ASP A 206 20.63 -0.11 9.22
C ASP A 206 20.20 -0.80 10.52
N THR A 207 18.96 -0.62 10.96
CA THR A 207 18.43 -1.31 12.15
C THR A 207 18.15 -2.80 11.94
N SER A 208 17.92 -3.23 10.70
CA SER A 208 17.70 -4.65 10.38
C SER A 208 19.02 -5.41 10.34
N GLU A 209 20.09 -4.79 9.83
CA GLU A 209 21.45 -5.30 9.86
C GLU A 209 21.97 -5.39 11.31
N ALA A 210 21.75 -4.34 12.11
CA ALA A 210 22.12 -4.34 13.54
C ALA A 210 21.35 -5.38 14.39
N ARG A 211 20.16 -5.82 13.96
CA ARG A 211 19.41 -6.91 14.64
C ARG A 211 19.90 -8.30 14.27
N ASN A 212 20.45 -8.47 13.07
CA ASN A 212 21.05 -9.74 12.64
C ASN A 212 22.42 -9.96 13.29
N ASP A 213 23.11 -8.89 13.71
CA ASP A 213 24.37 -8.98 14.48
C ASP A 213 24.15 -9.24 15.99
N LEU A 214 22.94 -9.03 16.52
CA LEU A 214 22.64 -9.23 17.95
C LEU A 214 22.03 -10.60 18.29
N THR A 215 21.84 -11.49 17.31
CA THR A 215 21.17 -12.79 17.52
C THR A 215 22.04 -13.92 18.07
N ASP A 216 23.30 -13.70 18.46
CA ASP A 216 24.15 -14.81 18.95
C ASP A 216 24.60 -14.76 20.43
N GLU A 217 24.24 -13.74 21.25
CA GLU A 217 24.74 -13.74 22.65
C GLU A 217 23.78 -13.30 23.77
N SER A 218 22.54 -12.85 23.50
CA SER A 218 21.66 -12.37 24.58
C SER A 218 20.66 -13.39 25.14
N SER A 219 20.59 -14.62 24.62
CA SER A 219 19.62 -15.64 25.08
C SER A 219 20.07 -16.44 26.30
N LYS A 220 21.15 -16.04 26.99
CA LYS A 220 21.64 -16.69 28.21
C LYS A 220 21.90 -15.70 29.35
N LEU A 221 20.90 -14.95 29.77
CA LEU A 221 20.86 -14.49 31.16
C LEU A 221 19.45 -13.98 31.47
N PHE A 222 18.67 -14.75 32.22
CA PHE A 222 17.81 -14.31 33.32
C PHE A 222 17.05 -15.54 33.85
N LEU A 223 17.81 -16.45 34.49
CA LEU A 223 17.26 -17.39 35.45
C LEU A 223 17.22 -16.71 36.82
N GLY A 224 16.07 -16.80 37.48
CA GLY A 224 15.98 -16.85 38.92
C GLY A 224 15.41 -15.60 39.58
N LEU A 225 14.15 -15.68 40.00
CA LEU A 225 13.84 -15.83 41.43
C LEU A 225 12.43 -16.41 41.63
N SER A 226 12.40 -17.51 42.37
CA SER A 226 11.23 -18.12 42.99
C SER A 226 11.19 -17.68 44.45
N LYS A 227 10.04 -17.22 44.98
CA LYS A 227 9.27 -17.90 46.05
C LYS A 227 8.15 -17.03 46.66
N LYS A 228 7.17 -17.79 47.14
CA LYS A 228 5.90 -17.53 47.82
C LYS A 228 5.90 -16.66 49.10
N ASN A 229 4.73 -16.03 49.28
CA ASN A 229 3.91 -15.83 50.50
C ASN A 229 4.31 -14.79 51.56
N THR A 230 3.38 -13.88 51.85
CA THR A 230 2.72 -13.76 53.18
C THR A 230 1.51 -12.80 53.08
N ALA A 231 0.31 -13.31 53.37
CA ALA A 231 -0.86 -12.50 53.67
C ALA A 231 -1.08 -12.57 55.18
N THR A 232 -0.92 -11.45 55.87
CA THR A 232 -1.26 -11.33 57.28
C THR A 232 -2.52 -10.48 57.37
N ALA A 233 -3.59 -11.04 57.92
CA ALA A 233 -4.80 -10.31 58.27
C ALA A 233 -4.56 -9.50 59.55
N ALA A 234 -4.93 -8.22 59.53
CA ALA A 234 -5.21 -7.44 60.73
C ALA A 234 -6.45 -6.57 60.49
N SER A 235 -7.36 -6.62 61.44
CA SER A 235 -8.71 -6.06 61.42
C SER A 235 -8.76 -4.60 61.92
N VAL A 236 -9.54 -3.79 61.20
CA VAL A 236 -10.48 -2.73 61.65
C VAL A 236 -9.95 -1.54 62.47
N ALA A 237 -9.88 -0.37 61.83
CA ALA A 237 -10.69 0.83 62.13
C ALA A 237 -10.31 1.98 61.19
N GLY A 238 -11.27 2.57 60.48
CA GLY A 238 -11.04 3.80 59.69
C GLY A 238 -11.94 3.92 58.46
N VAL A 239 -13.13 4.47 58.68
CA VAL A 239 -14.05 4.89 57.61
C VAL A 239 -13.35 5.91 56.68
N SER A 240 -13.61 5.78 55.37
CA SER A 240 -13.41 6.80 54.31
C SER A 240 -12.08 6.94 53.54
N LEU A 241 -11.25 5.90 53.41
CA LEU A 241 -10.25 5.83 52.33
C LEU A 241 -10.68 4.97 51.14
N LEU A 242 -11.58 4.00 51.34
CA LEU A 242 -12.07 3.12 50.27
C LEU A 242 -12.96 3.83 49.24
N GLY A 243 -13.74 4.85 49.64
CA GLY A 243 -14.59 5.61 48.72
C GLY A 243 -13.79 6.47 47.74
N LEU A 244 -12.71 7.11 48.22
CA LEU A 244 -11.79 7.90 47.40
C LEU A 244 -10.90 7.03 46.52
N THR A 245 -10.42 5.88 47.02
CA THR A 245 -9.67 4.94 46.19
C THR A 245 -10.56 4.28 45.13
N LEU A 246 -11.80 3.88 45.45
CA LEU A 246 -12.75 3.36 44.47
C LEU A 246 -13.15 4.40 43.43
N PHE A 247 -13.41 5.66 43.82
CA PHE A 247 -13.68 6.74 42.86
C PHE A 247 -12.47 7.06 41.98
N LYS A 248 -11.26 7.09 42.54
CA LYS A 248 -10.03 7.38 41.79
C LYS A 248 -9.65 6.22 40.86
N VAL A 249 -9.85 4.97 41.30
CA VAL A 249 -9.70 3.77 40.46
C VAL A 249 -10.74 3.75 39.36
N LYS A 250 -12.02 4.04 39.66
CA LYS A 250 -13.09 4.08 38.66
C LYS A 250 -12.89 5.21 37.64
N LYS A 251 -12.42 6.39 38.07
CA LYS A 251 -12.11 7.51 37.19
C LYS A 251 -10.88 7.22 36.31
N ASN A 252 -9.82 6.63 36.87
CA ASN A 252 -8.68 6.17 36.08
C ASN A 252 -9.09 5.09 35.07
N PHE A 253 -9.95 4.14 35.47
CA PHE A 253 -10.47 3.13 34.56
C PHE A 253 -11.29 3.75 33.43
N ILE A 254 -12.16 4.73 33.72
CA ILE A 254 -12.92 5.44 32.69
C ILE A 254 -11.99 6.21 31.75
N TYR A 255 -11.01 6.96 32.25
CA TYR A 255 -10.04 7.66 31.39
C TYR A 255 -9.19 6.70 30.56
N GLN A 256 -8.76 5.59 31.13
CA GLN A 256 -7.99 4.58 30.42
C GLN A 256 -8.86 3.91 29.34
N PHE A 257 -10.15 3.71 29.61
CA PHE A 257 -11.10 3.15 28.66
C PHE A 257 -11.47 4.14 27.56
N GLU A 258 -11.69 5.42 27.87
CA GLU A 258 -11.92 6.50 26.90
C GLU A 258 -10.69 6.75 26.03
N TYR A 259 -9.49 6.69 26.61
CA TYR A 259 -8.22 6.80 25.88
C TYR A 259 -8.01 5.62 24.94
N GLN A 260 -8.28 4.39 25.39
CA GLN A 260 -8.25 3.21 24.55
C GLN A 260 -9.30 3.27 23.43
N ILE A 261 -10.52 3.72 23.72
CA ILE A 261 -11.55 3.95 22.68
C ILE A 261 -11.08 5.01 21.68
N GLY A 262 -10.52 6.13 22.14
CA GLY A 262 -9.98 7.17 21.26
C GLY A 262 -8.87 6.66 20.34
N LEU A 263 -7.97 5.83 20.86
CA LEU A 263 -6.91 5.19 20.07
C LEU A 263 -7.44 4.15 19.08
N LEU A 264 -8.41 3.33 19.51
CA LEU A 264 -9.11 2.39 18.62
C LEU A 264 -9.78 3.14 17.46
N ILE A 265 -10.49 4.24 17.75
CA ILE A 265 -11.11 5.11 16.74
C ILE A 265 -10.06 5.64 15.74
N LEU A 266 -8.87 6.06 16.21
CA LEU A 266 -7.77 6.52 15.35
C LEU A 266 -7.13 5.41 14.50
N CYS A 267 -7.21 4.14 14.92
CA CYS A 267 -6.76 3.02 14.09
C CYS A 267 -7.77 2.69 12.97
N TYR A 268 -9.06 2.98 13.20
CA TYR A 268 -10.18 2.65 12.32
C TYR A 268 -10.65 3.77 11.39
N HIS A 269 -10.40 5.04 11.71
CA HIS A 269 -10.59 6.23 10.85
C HIS A 269 -9.24 6.78 10.41
#